data_AF-A0AAD9PMK1-F1
#
_entry.id   AF-A0AAD9PMK1-F1
#
_cell.length_a   1.000
_cell.length_b   1.000
_cell.length_c   1.000
_cell.angle_alpha   90.00
_cell.angle_beta   90.00
_cell.angle_gamma   90.00
#
_symmetry.space_group_name_H-M   'P 1'
#
loop_
_entity.id
_entity.type
_entity.pdbx_description
1 polymer ?
#
loop_
_entity_poly.entity_id
_entity_poly.type
_entity_poly.pdbx_seq_one_letter_code
_entity_poly.pdbx_strand_id
1 'polypeptide(L)'
;MDSEKCGPEPGEQNHTILSLVITRQGAAIKGVGFTIVDLFKCSLNVSEFSDNEFFTLLESLILQVAPNVCLASISVDEIDLKRIKHVVSICNIEHFRNVGKTSLTSSLGKLRMQPHISRIGINPGSTTPLA
;
A
#
# COMPACT_ATOMS: atom_id res chain seq x y z
N MET A 1 11.81 8.25 -41.83
CA MET A 1 10.80 7.45 -41.08
C MET A 1 11.27 7.49 -39.65
N ASP A 2 10.88 8.55 -38.98
CA ASP A 2 11.35 8.92 -37.66
C ASP A 2 10.43 8.35 -36.58
N SER A 3 11.06 7.99 -35.47
CA SER A 3 10.51 8.01 -34.10
C SER A 3 9.71 6.80 -33.61
N GLU A 4 10.43 5.83 -33.03
CA GLU A 4 9.97 5.17 -31.80
C GLU A 4 10.74 5.79 -30.63
N LYS A 5 10.15 6.81 -30.02
CA LYS A 5 10.65 7.38 -28.75
C LYS A 5 9.83 6.73 -27.63
N CYS A 6 10.25 5.55 -27.20
CA CYS A 6 9.71 4.90 -26.00
C CYS A 6 10.39 5.52 -24.78
N GLY A 7 9.86 6.66 -24.31
CA GLY A 7 10.25 7.28 -23.06
C GLY A 7 9.00 7.77 -22.35
N PRO A 8 8.94 7.71 -21.00
CA PRO A 8 7.78 8.22 -20.27
C PRO A 8 7.59 9.72 -20.61
N GLU A 9 6.35 10.08 -20.94
CA GLU A 9 5.96 11.46 -21.22
C GLU A 9 6.29 12.36 -20.01
N PRO A 10 6.76 13.60 -20.22
CA PRO A 10 7.10 14.51 -19.14
C PRO A 10 5.80 14.94 -18.41
N GLY A 11 5.48 14.23 -17.33
CA GLY A 11 4.28 14.46 -16.53
C GLY A 11 3.76 13.23 -15.79
N GLU A 12 4.29 12.04 -16.05
CA GLU A 12 3.87 10.81 -15.36
C GLU A 12 4.43 10.81 -13.93
N GLN A 13 3.72 11.48 -13.02
CA GLN A 13 3.97 11.36 -11.59
C GLN A 13 3.83 9.88 -11.26
N ASN A 14 4.88 9.25 -10.74
CA ASN A 14 4.74 7.90 -10.22
C ASN A 14 3.63 7.94 -9.13
N HIS A 15 2.67 7.02 -9.16
CA HIS A 15 1.59 6.95 -8.18
C HIS A 15 1.65 5.60 -7.46
N THR A 16 2.88 5.20 -7.13
CA THR A 16 3.15 3.94 -6.46
C THR A 16 3.25 4.15 -4.96
N ILE A 17 2.46 3.39 -4.21
CA ILE A 17 2.50 3.35 -2.75
C ILE A 17 3.14 2.03 -2.34
N LEU A 18 4.16 2.11 -1.48
CA LEU A 18 4.75 0.96 -0.81
C LEU A 18 4.28 0.92 0.64
N SER A 19 3.67 -0.18 1.05
CA SER A 19 3.37 -0.46 2.45
C SER A 19 4.26 -1.58 2.97
N LEU A 20 4.80 -1.43 4.17
CA LEU A 20 5.74 -2.34 4.81
C LEU A 20 5.22 -2.76 6.19
N VAL A 21 5.38 -4.03 6.51
CA VAL A 21 5.23 -4.59 7.86
C VAL A 21 6.52 -5.30 8.20
N ILE A 22 7.16 -4.87 9.29
CA ILE A 22 8.46 -5.40 9.70
C ILE A 22 8.32 -6.10 11.04
N THR A 23 8.75 -7.36 11.07
CA THR A 23 8.70 -8.26 12.22
C THR A 23 10.08 -8.85 12.49
N ARG A 24 10.34 -9.21 13.74
CA ARG A 24 11.57 -9.89 14.13
C ARG A 24 11.34 -11.41 14.07
N GLN A 25 12.08 -12.10 13.21
CA GLN A 25 12.03 -13.57 13.12
C GLN A 25 13.17 -14.23 13.91
N GLY A 26 14.26 -13.51 14.18
CA GLY A 26 15.39 -13.98 14.99
C GLY A 26 16.31 -12.85 15.46
N ALA A 27 17.51 -13.19 15.95
CA ALA A 27 18.45 -12.19 16.45
C ALA A 27 18.85 -11.17 15.37
N ALA A 28 19.16 -11.66 14.15
CA ALA A 28 19.63 -10.87 13.01
C ALA A 28 18.73 -10.96 11.75
N ILE A 29 17.62 -11.69 11.82
CA ILE A 29 16.71 -11.90 10.68
C ILE A 29 15.41 -11.12 10.89
N LYS A 30 15.04 -10.32 9.90
CA LYS A 30 13.84 -9.50 9.87
C LYS A 30 12.88 -10.02 8.82
N GLY A 31 11.63 -10.31 9.19
CA GLY A 31 10.58 -10.58 8.23
C GLY A 31 10.03 -9.26 7.70
N VAL A 32 10.05 -9.07 6.39
CA VAL A 32 9.53 -7.90 5.70
C VAL A 32 8.35 -8.35 4.83
N GLY A 33 7.13 -8.08 5.29
CA GLY A 33 5.93 -8.16 4.46
C GLY A 33 5.71 -6.81 3.77
N PHE A 34 5.34 -6.81 2.50
CA PHE A 34 5.12 -5.58 1.77
C PHE A 34 3.96 -5.65 0.79
N THR A 35 3.44 -4.48 0.43
CA THR A 35 2.43 -4.30 -0.61
C THR A 35 2.82 -3.15 -1.50
N ILE A 36 2.77 -3.35 -2.81
CA ILE A 36 2.95 -2.32 -3.83
C ILE A 36 1.57 -2.06 -4.46
N VAL A 37 1.13 -0.81 -4.39
CA VAL A 37 -0.12 -0.36 -5.02
C VAL A 37 0.22 0.63 -6.11
N ASP A 38 -0.13 0.30 -7.35
CA ASP A 38 -0.07 1.20 -8.50
C ASP A 38 -1.48 1.73 -8.75
N LEU A 39 -1.71 3.00 -8.42
CA LEU A 39 -3.05 3.61 -8.49
C LEU A 39 -3.52 3.81 -9.93
N PHE A 40 -2.62 3.96 -10.89
CA PHE A 40 -3.01 4.12 -12.29
C PHE A 40 -3.43 2.80 -12.91
N LYS A 41 -2.72 1.72 -12.59
CA LYS A 41 -3.05 0.37 -13.06
C LYS A 41 -4.13 -0.30 -12.22
N CYS A 42 -4.60 0.34 -11.15
CA CYS A 42 -5.49 -0.25 -10.16
C CYS A 42 -4.99 -1.63 -9.68
N SER A 43 -3.68 -1.77 -9.50
CA SER A 43 -3.06 -3.06 -9.21
C SER A 43 -2.48 -3.09 -7.81
N LEU A 44 -2.55 -4.27 -7.18
CA LEU A 44 -2.06 -4.52 -5.84
C LEU A 44 -1.25 -5.81 -5.83
N ASN A 45 0.02 -5.70 -5.44
CA ASN A 45 0.93 -6.82 -5.30
C ASN A 45 1.33 -6.97 -3.84
N VAL A 46 1.23 -8.19 -3.29
CA VAL A 46 1.65 -8.51 -1.92
C VAL A 46 2.73 -9.58 -1.99
N SER A 47 3.79 -9.40 -1.21
CA SER A 47 4.83 -10.42 -1.06
C SER A 47 5.55 -10.23 0.27
N GLU A 48 6.40 -11.18 0.62
CA GLU A 48 7.25 -11.15 1.79
C GLU A 48 8.65 -11.69 1.49
N PHE A 49 9.64 -11.24 2.26
CA PHE A 49 10.97 -11.81 2.29
C PHE A 49 11.60 -11.69 3.67
N SER A 50 12.60 -12.53 3.95
CA SER A 50 13.49 -12.35 5.08
C SER A 50 14.65 -11.45 4.67
N ASP A 51 14.93 -10.44 5.48
CA ASP A 51 16.03 -9.50 5.30
C ASP A 51 17.03 -9.62 6.47
N ASN A 52 18.22 -9.08 6.26
CA ASN A 52 19.23 -8.95 7.30
C ASN A 52 18.99 -7.70 8.15
N GLU A 53 19.84 -7.51 9.16
CA GLU A 53 19.73 -6.39 10.09
C GLU A 53 19.99 -5.00 9.47
N PHE A 54 20.58 -4.95 8.27
CA PHE A 54 20.91 -3.74 7.52
C PHE A 54 19.84 -3.39 6.49
N PHE A 55 18.83 -4.23 6.28
CA PHE A 55 17.72 -4.00 5.36
C PHE A 55 18.15 -3.82 3.88
N THR A 56 19.16 -4.56 3.43
CA THR A 56 19.72 -4.42 2.08
C THR A 56 18.75 -4.87 0.98
N LEU A 57 17.91 -5.89 1.25
CA LEU A 57 16.89 -6.31 0.29
C LEU A 57 15.75 -5.31 0.22
N LEU A 58 15.34 -4.75 1.36
CA LEU A 58 14.37 -3.66 1.40
C LEU A 58 14.86 -2.42 0.65
N GLU A 59 16.13 -2.03 0.81
CA GLU A 59 16.74 -0.95 0.04
C GLU A 59 16.64 -1.22 -1.46
N SER A 60 17.02 -2.44 -1.89
CA SER A 60 16.96 -2.86 -3.28
C SER A 60 15.52 -2.81 -3.84
N LEU A 61 14.54 -3.27 -3.06
CA LEU A 61 13.13 -3.20 -3.41
C LEU A 61 12.68 -1.76 -3.61
N ILE A 62 13.01 -0.88 -2.67
CA ILE A 62 12.63 0.53 -2.73
C ILE A 62 13.23 1.20 -3.97
N LEU A 63 14.51 0.95 -4.27
CA LEU A 63 15.17 1.52 -5.45
C LEU A 63 14.53 1.06 -6.77
N GLN A 64 14.07 -0.19 -6.83
CA GLN A 64 13.42 -0.74 -8.03
C GLN A 64 11.98 -0.26 -8.20
N VAL A 65 11.23 -0.15 -7.10
CA VAL A 65 9.82 0.29 -7.11
C VAL A 65 9.71 1.81 -7.24
N ALA A 66 10.69 2.54 -6.71
CA ALA A 66 10.75 4.01 -6.64
C ALA A 66 9.42 4.64 -6.16
N PRO A 67 8.83 4.21 -5.02
CA PRO A 67 7.52 4.66 -4.61
C PRO A 67 7.52 6.12 -4.14
N ASN A 68 6.42 6.83 -4.37
CA ASN A 68 6.23 8.22 -3.92
C ASN A 68 5.89 8.28 -2.42
N VAL A 69 5.12 7.29 -1.97
CA VAL A 69 4.67 7.18 -0.59
C VAL A 69 5.11 5.85 -0.03
N CYS A 70 5.75 5.88 1.13
CA CYS A 70 6.12 4.69 1.89
C CYS A 70 5.49 4.72 3.28
N LEU A 71 4.66 3.71 3.56
CA LEU A 71 4.00 3.51 4.83
C LEU A 71 4.64 2.31 5.51
N ALA A 72 5.18 2.47 6.70
CA ALA A 72 5.75 1.35 7.45
C ALA A 72 5.01 1.14 8.76
N SER A 73 4.71 -0.12 9.09
CA SER A 73 4.36 -0.54 10.44
C SER A 73 5.49 -1.38 11.01
N ILE A 74 6.21 -0.78 11.96
CA ILE A 74 7.42 -1.36 12.52
C ILE A 74 7.07 -1.81 13.94
N SER A 75 6.97 -3.12 14.11
CA SER A 75 6.60 -3.73 15.39
C SER A 75 7.76 -3.85 16.39
N VAL A 76 8.97 -3.48 15.94
CA VAL A 76 10.27 -3.82 16.55
C VAL A 76 11.00 -2.58 17.11
N ASP A 77 12.08 -2.83 17.86
CA ASP A 77 13.00 -1.89 18.51
C ASP A 77 13.24 -0.57 17.77
N GLU A 78 13.45 0.52 18.53
CA GLU A 78 13.76 1.86 17.99
C GLU A 78 14.96 1.88 17.03
N ILE A 79 15.88 0.93 17.18
CA ILE A 79 17.05 0.79 16.32
C ILE A 79 16.64 0.42 14.90
N ASP A 80 15.71 -0.54 14.74
CA ASP A 80 15.22 -0.94 13.42
C ASP A 80 14.50 0.24 12.75
N LEU A 81 13.70 0.99 13.50
CA LEU A 81 13.04 2.20 13.01
C LEU A 81 14.05 3.24 12.50
N LYS A 82 15.16 3.46 13.21
CA LYS A 82 16.23 4.37 12.77
C LYS A 82 16.87 3.89 11.47
N ARG A 83 17.16 2.59 11.37
CA ARG A 83 17.74 1.97 10.16
C ARG A 83 16.80 2.10 8.95
N ILE A 84 15.51 1.80 9.13
CA ILE A 84 14.52 1.92 8.05
C ILE A 84 14.37 3.37 7.60
N LYS A 85 14.30 4.33 8.54
CA LYS A 85 14.30 5.77 8.20
C LYS A 85 15.54 6.16 7.39
N HIS A 86 16.70 5.59 7.71
CA HIS A 86 17.93 5.83 6.97
C HIS A 86 17.87 5.26 5.54
N VAL A 87 17.45 4.00 5.38
CA VAL A 87 17.26 3.36 4.06
C VAL A 87 16.31 4.18 3.18
N VAL A 88 15.15 4.54 3.74
CA VAL A 88 14.15 5.37 3.06
C VAL A 88 14.70 6.74 2.68
N SER A 89 15.51 7.36 3.54
CA SER A 89 16.16 8.64 3.25
C SER A 89 17.19 8.54 2.12
N ILE A 90 17.96 7.45 2.04
CA ILE A 90 18.94 7.24 0.97
C ILE A 90 18.23 7.04 -0.37
N CYS A 91 17.08 6.37 -0.36
CA CYS A 91 16.27 6.12 -1.54
C CYS A 91 15.43 7.33 -2.00
N ASN A 92 15.57 8.50 -1.35
CA ASN A 92 14.89 9.74 -1.70
C ASN A 92 13.35 9.64 -1.76
N ILE A 93 12.73 8.90 -0.83
CA ILE A 93 11.26 8.88 -0.72
C ILE A 93 10.78 10.16 -0.01
N GLU A 94 9.96 10.94 -0.70
CA GLU A 94 9.44 12.23 -0.18
C GLU A 94 8.46 12.06 0.99
N HIS A 95 7.66 10.99 0.97
CA HIS A 95 6.56 10.80 1.92
C HIS A 95 6.67 9.48 2.68
N PHE A 96 7.46 9.47 3.74
CA PHE A 96 7.55 8.35 4.67
C PHE A 96 6.71 8.57 5.93
N ARG A 97 5.89 7.57 6.28
CA ARG A 97 5.13 7.57 7.54
C ARG A 97 5.25 6.22 8.24
N ASN A 98 5.70 6.26 9.50
CA ASN A 98 5.57 5.12 10.40
C ASN A 98 4.16 5.12 11.03
N VAL A 99 3.32 4.19 10.60
CA VAL A 99 2.02 3.90 11.19
C VAL A 99 2.28 2.91 12.33
N GLY A 100 2.45 3.43 13.55
CA GLY A 100 2.75 2.62 14.73
C GLY A 100 1.70 1.53 15.01
N LYS A 101 1.75 0.92 16.21
CA LYS A 101 0.81 -0.14 16.65
C LYS A 101 -0.65 0.33 16.85
N THR A 102 -1.14 1.30 16.08
CA THR A 102 -2.56 1.58 15.99
C THR A 102 -3.20 0.43 15.23
N SER A 103 -3.73 -0.52 16.00
CA SER A 103 -4.47 -1.68 15.56
C SER A 103 -5.28 -1.41 14.29
N LEU A 104 -4.89 -2.00 13.16
CA LEU A 104 -5.70 -2.01 11.93
C LEU A 104 -7.13 -2.56 12.18
N THR A 105 -7.34 -3.27 13.29
CA THR A 105 -8.65 -3.81 13.68
C THR A 105 -9.70 -2.75 14.03
N SER A 106 -9.31 -1.57 14.51
CA SER A 106 -10.29 -0.50 14.79
C SER A 106 -10.77 0.20 13.51
N SER A 107 -9.96 0.18 12.45
CA SER A 107 -10.27 0.79 11.15
C SER A 107 -10.97 -0.17 10.19
N LEU A 108 -10.65 -1.48 10.20
CA LEU A 108 -11.38 -2.49 9.42
C LEU A 108 -12.83 -2.65 9.87
N GLY A 109 -13.13 -2.46 11.16
CA GLY A 109 -14.51 -2.49 11.68
C GLY A 109 -15.44 -1.38 11.13
N LYS A 110 -14.87 -0.33 10.52
CA LYS A 110 -15.63 0.75 9.85
C LYS A 110 -15.82 0.55 8.36
N LEU A 111 -15.09 -0.38 7.73
CA LEU A 111 -15.29 -0.76 6.33
C LEU A 111 -16.34 -1.88 6.20
N ARG A 112 -17.49 -1.71 6.85
CA ARG A 112 -18.67 -2.52 6.52
C ARG A 112 -19.24 -1.96 5.22
N MET A 113 -18.87 -2.58 4.09
CA MET A 113 -19.59 -2.35 2.84
C MET A 113 -21.07 -2.64 3.08
N GLN A 114 -21.89 -1.59 3.09
CA GLN A 114 -23.33 -1.78 3.04
C GLN A 114 -23.63 -2.30 1.64
N PRO A 115 -24.24 -3.49 1.48
CA PRO A 115 -24.75 -3.89 0.19
C PRO A 115 -25.85 -2.89 -0.18
N HIS A 116 -25.56 -2.01 -1.14
CA HIS A 116 -26.56 -1.13 -1.73
C HIS A 116 -27.44 -2.01 -2.61
N ILE A 117 -28.44 -2.65 -2.01
CA ILE A 117 -29.51 -3.32 -2.75
C ILE A 117 -30.34 -2.20 -3.38
N SER A 118 -30.01 -1.85 -4.61
CA SER A 118 -30.88 -1.04 -5.45
C SER A 118 -32.17 -1.84 -5.66
N ARG A 119 -33.22 -1.49 -4.89
CA ARG A 119 -34.57 -2.02 -5.10
C ARG A 119 -35.01 -1.62 -6.50
N ILE A 120 -35.03 -2.57 -7.42
CA ILE A 120 -35.76 -2.45 -8.68
C ILE A 120 -37.22 -2.19 -8.30
N GLY A 121 -37.71 -1.01 -8.66
CA GLY A 121 -39.07 -0.59 -8.39
C GLY A 121 -40.05 -1.48 -9.14
N ILE A 122 -40.87 -2.21 -8.40
CA ILE A 122 -42.08 -2.82 -8.92
C ILE A 122 -43.20 -1.85 -8.56
N ASN A 123 -43.72 -1.12 -9.55
CA ASN A 123 -44.91 -0.29 -9.42
C ASN A 123 -46.10 -1.21 -9.09
N PRO A 124 -46.77 -1.08 -7.93
CA PRO A 124 -48.06 -1.73 -7.75
C PRO A 124 -49.10 -0.93 -8.52
N GLY A 125 -49.62 -1.55 -9.58
CA GLY A 125 -50.71 -1.03 -10.38
C GLY A 125 -51.92 -0.64 -9.54
N SER A 126 -52.55 0.43 -10.01
CA SER A 126 -53.88 0.92 -9.66
C SER A 126 -54.88 -0.18 -9.27
N THR A 127 -55.42 -0.09 -8.07
CA THR A 127 -56.73 -0.67 -7.74
C THR A 127 -57.69 0.47 -7.48
N THR A 128 -58.59 0.68 -8.44
CA THR A 128 -59.81 1.49 -8.32
C THR A 128 -60.77 0.82 -7.34
N PRO A 129 -61.54 1.57 -6.53
CA PRO A 129 -62.72 1.03 -5.86
C PRO A 129 -63.91 1.10 -6.82
N LEU A 130 -64.64 0.00 -6.97
CA LEU A 130 -65.93 -0.04 -7.67
C LEU A 130 -66.97 -0.60 -6.71
N ALA A 131 -67.90 0.30 -6.37
CA ALA A 131 -69.26 0.13 -5.83
C ALA A 131 -69.45 -0.67 -4.53
#